data_AF-A0A432EME5-F1
#
_entry.id   AF-A0A432EME5-F1
#
_cell.length_a   1.000
_cell.length_b   1.000
_cell.length_c   1.000
_cell.angle_alpha   90.00
_cell.angle_beta   90.00
_cell.angle_gamma   90.00
#
_symmetry.space_group_name_H-M   'P 1'
#
loop_
_entity.id
_entity.type
_entity.pdbx_description
1 polymer ?
#
loop_
_entity_poly.entity_id
_entity_poly.type
_entity_poly.pdbx_seq_one_letter_code
_entity_poly.pdbx_strand_id
1 'polypeptide(L)'
;MAYSFTEKKRIRKSFSKRKNIPQVPYLLATQKDSYKRFLQAEVPTEEREVVGIEAAFHSVFPIESYNGKSALEYVSYRLEKPKFDVRECRQRGVMYSAPLRVILKLVHYEKDDTTGGKGVKEVKEQEVYLGEMPLMTENGTFIINGTERVIVSQLHRSPGVFFAHDNGKTHASGKLLFNARVIPYRGSWLDFEFDPKDLVFVRIDRRRKLPATIILRSLGYTGEEILDMFFDTDTFTFRGNKILLKLVPARLRGEEAMFDIKSPDGDLIVEAGRRITARHIKKMEKAGMKTLEVPEDFLLARV
;
A
#
# COMPACT_ATOMS: atom_id res chain seq x y z
N MET A 1 -26.98 28.49 32.02
CA MET A 1 -27.75 27.56 31.16
C MET A 1 -29.03 27.25 31.87
N ALA A 2 -30.17 27.43 31.21
CA ALA A 2 -31.45 27.02 31.76
C ALA A 2 -31.50 25.50 31.82
N TYR A 3 -31.84 24.93 32.98
CA TYR A 3 -32.06 23.49 33.12
C TYR A 3 -33.29 23.05 32.32
N SER A 4 -33.19 21.90 31.66
CA SER A 4 -34.33 21.23 31.03
C SER A 4 -35.37 20.81 32.08
N PHE A 5 -36.60 20.53 31.64
CA PHE A 5 -37.69 20.13 32.53
C PHE A 5 -37.37 18.86 33.35
N THR A 6 -36.62 17.93 32.76
CA THR A 6 -36.20 16.69 33.41
C THR A 6 -35.06 16.92 34.42
N GLU A 7 -34.09 17.78 34.10
CA GLU A 7 -33.00 18.14 35.01
C GLU A 7 -33.50 18.87 36.27
N LYS A 8 -34.54 19.69 36.13
CA LYS A 8 -35.16 20.39 37.27
C LYS A 8 -35.70 19.43 38.34
N LYS A 9 -36.12 18.21 37.97
CA LYS A 9 -36.62 17.21 38.94
C LYS A 9 -35.53 16.67 39.86
N ARG A 10 -34.27 16.59 39.41
CA ARG A 10 -33.15 16.08 40.21
C ARG A 10 -31.81 16.65 39.72
N ILE A 11 -31.29 17.62 40.45
CA ILE A 11 -30.02 18.27 40.14
C ILE A 11 -28.86 17.47 40.73
N ARG A 12 -27.93 17.01 39.88
CA ARG A 12 -26.69 16.35 40.31
C ARG A 12 -25.60 17.39 40.54
N LYS A 13 -25.11 17.52 41.77
CA LYS A 13 -23.96 18.39 42.09
C LYS A 13 -22.69 17.87 41.42
N SER A 14 -22.06 18.67 40.56
CA SER A 14 -20.76 18.38 39.94
C SER A 14 -19.66 19.13 40.68
N PHE A 15 -18.55 18.46 41.00
CA PHE A 15 -17.37 19.05 41.64
C PHE A 15 -16.27 19.42 40.62
N SER A 16 -16.54 19.28 39.31
CA SER A 16 -15.55 19.59 38.27
C SER A 16 -15.16 21.06 38.33
N LYS A 17 -13.86 21.31 38.52
CA LYS A 17 -13.28 22.67 38.49
C LYS A 17 -12.97 23.13 37.07
N ARG A 18 -12.85 22.20 36.12
CA ARG A 18 -12.60 22.49 34.70
C ARG A 18 -13.92 22.62 33.96
N LYS A 19 -14.02 23.62 33.08
CA LYS A 19 -15.15 23.81 32.18
C LYS A 19 -15.11 22.71 31.12
N ASN A 20 -16.17 21.92 30.97
CA ASN A 20 -16.30 21.01 29.83
C ASN A 20 -16.48 21.86 28.57
N ILE A 21 -15.51 21.80 27.64
CA ILE A 21 -15.51 22.65 26.43
C ILE A 21 -16.24 21.93 25.27
N PRO A 22 -15.99 20.64 24.96
CA PRO A 22 -16.82 19.92 24.00
C PRO A 22 -17.94 19.15 24.69
N GLN A 23 -19.12 19.14 24.06
CA GLN A 23 -20.21 18.23 24.43
C GLN A 23 -19.82 16.79 24.07
N VAL A 24 -20.32 15.82 24.84
CA VAL A 24 -20.10 14.41 24.54
C VAL A 24 -20.76 14.09 23.20
N PRO A 25 -20.02 13.54 22.21
CA PRO A 25 -20.59 13.22 20.91
C PRO A 25 -21.58 12.06 21.02
N TYR A 26 -22.37 11.86 19.97
CA TYR A 26 -23.27 10.73 19.89
C TYR A 26 -22.48 9.42 19.85
N LEU A 27 -22.61 8.59 20.90
CA LEU A 27 -21.74 7.42 21.11
C LEU A 27 -21.91 6.31 20.07
N LEU A 28 -23.02 6.30 19.33
CA LEU A 28 -23.29 5.34 18.26
C LEU A 28 -22.95 5.89 16.86
N ALA A 29 -22.38 7.09 16.78
CA ALA A 29 -22.05 7.77 15.52
C ALA A 29 -21.19 6.88 14.62
N THR A 30 -20.11 6.28 15.14
CA THR A 30 -19.20 5.43 14.37
C THR A 30 -19.91 4.32 13.59
N GLN A 31 -20.89 3.64 14.21
CA GLN A 31 -21.63 2.56 13.56
C GLN A 31 -22.63 3.10 12.54
N LYS A 32 -23.42 4.11 12.93
CA LYS A 32 -24.47 4.67 12.07
C LYS A 32 -23.87 5.39 10.87
N ASP A 33 -22.83 6.19 11.06
CA ASP A 33 -22.19 6.96 10.00
C ASP A 33 -21.50 6.03 8.99
N SER A 34 -20.81 5.00 9.48
CA SER A 34 -20.18 3.97 8.63
C SER A 34 -21.22 3.24 7.76
N TYR A 35 -22.32 2.80 8.36
CA TYR A 35 -23.37 2.08 7.64
C TYR A 35 -24.18 2.99 6.71
N LYS A 36 -24.45 4.23 7.10
CA LYS A 36 -25.07 5.26 6.24
C LYS A 36 -24.20 5.53 5.01
N ARG A 37 -22.89 5.67 5.19
CA ARG A 37 -21.93 5.84 4.09
C ARG A 37 -21.84 4.61 3.18
N PHE A 38 -21.97 3.41 3.73
CA PHE A 38 -22.01 2.17 2.94
C PHE A 38 -23.26 2.09 2.04
N LEU A 39 -24.44 2.40 2.60
CA LEU A 39 -25.72 2.15 1.97
C LEU A 39 -26.23 3.31 1.10
N GLN A 40 -25.89 4.56 1.43
CA GLN A 40 -26.35 5.79 0.78
C GLN A 40 -27.87 5.83 0.43
N ALA A 41 -28.71 5.15 1.23
CA ALA A 41 -30.12 4.94 0.92
C ALA A 41 -30.96 6.23 0.86
N GLU A 42 -30.54 7.27 1.58
CA GLU A 42 -31.20 8.57 1.63
C GLU A 42 -30.68 9.55 0.57
N VAL A 43 -29.63 9.19 -0.16
CA VAL A 43 -29.00 10.05 -1.17
C VAL A 43 -29.61 9.74 -2.55
N PRO A 44 -30.10 10.76 -3.29
CA PRO A 44 -30.53 10.59 -4.67
C PRO A 44 -29.45 9.94 -5.52
N THR A 45 -29.83 9.07 -6.46
CA THR A 45 -28.90 8.29 -7.27
C THR A 45 -27.81 9.14 -7.94
N GLU A 46 -28.16 10.32 -8.44
CA GLU A 46 -27.24 11.23 -9.16
C GLU A 46 -26.22 11.92 -8.23
N GLU A 47 -26.50 12.00 -6.93
CA GLU A 47 -25.65 12.66 -5.93
C GLU A 47 -24.83 11.66 -5.11
N ARG A 48 -24.94 10.34 -5.39
CA ARG A 48 -24.19 9.33 -4.65
C ARG A 48 -22.71 9.43 -4.92
N GLU A 49 -21.94 9.43 -3.85
CA GLU A 49 -20.48 9.32 -3.94
C GLU A 49 -20.11 7.89 -4.32
N VAL A 50 -18.96 7.71 -4.99
CA VAL A 50 -18.41 6.38 -5.33
C VAL A 50 -17.79 5.74 -4.08
N VAL A 51 -18.65 5.37 -3.13
CA VAL A 51 -18.33 4.72 -1.85
C VAL A 51 -19.35 3.62 -1.53
N GLY A 52 -18.97 2.68 -0.66
CA GLY A 52 -19.89 1.62 -0.23
C GLY A 52 -20.33 0.71 -1.37
N ILE A 53 -21.65 0.53 -1.53
CA ILE A 53 -22.24 -0.28 -2.60
C ILE A 53 -21.91 0.29 -3.98
N GLU A 54 -21.93 1.62 -4.13
CA GLU A 54 -21.65 2.30 -5.39
C GLU A 54 -20.22 1.98 -5.89
N ALA A 55 -19.23 2.11 -4.98
CA ALA A 55 -17.85 1.74 -5.28
C ALA A 55 -17.68 0.25 -5.61
N ALA A 56 -18.44 -0.63 -4.95
CA ALA A 56 -18.39 -2.06 -5.23
C ALA A 56 -18.86 -2.37 -6.65
N PHE A 57 -19.97 -1.77 -7.10
CA PHE A 57 -20.45 -1.94 -8.47
C PHE A 57 -19.49 -1.35 -9.50
N HIS A 58 -19.02 -0.11 -9.32
CA HIS A 58 -18.02 0.48 -10.22
C HIS A 58 -16.68 -0.26 -10.27
N SER A 59 -16.34 -1.04 -9.24
CA SER A 59 -15.11 -1.84 -9.25
C SER A 59 -15.19 -3.11 -10.11
N VAL A 60 -16.41 -3.58 -10.41
CA VAL A 60 -16.66 -4.81 -11.17
C VAL A 60 -17.23 -4.51 -12.55
N PHE A 61 -18.07 -3.48 -12.66
CA PHE A 61 -18.71 -3.08 -13.90
C PHE A 61 -17.94 -1.95 -14.61
N PRO A 62 -17.91 -1.94 -15.95
CA PRO A 62 -18.61 -2.85 -16.86
C PRO A 62 -17.95 -4.23 -16.98
N ILE A 63 -18.77 -5.28 -17.11
CA ILE A 63 -18.30 -6.64 -17.41
C ILE A 63 -18.38 -6.84 -18.92
N GLU A 64 -17.24 -6.93 -19.57
CA GLU A 64 -17.16 -7.18 -21.02
C GLU A 64 -17.11 -8.68 -21.32
N SER A 65 -17.76 -9.09 -22.41
CA SER A 65 -17.66 -10.46 -22.90
C SER A 65 -16.28 -10.73 -23.52
N TYR A 66 -15.79 -11.96 -23.42
CA TYR A 66 -14.49 -12.36 -24.00
C TYR A 66 -14.34 -12.05 -25.50
N ASN A 67 -15.45 -12.07 -26.25
CA ASN A 67 -15.47 -11.76 -27.68
C ASN A 67 -15.65 -10.26 -27.99
N GLY A 68 -15.82 -9.42 -26.96
CA GLY A 68 -16.04 -7.98 -27.07
C GLY A 68 -17.36 -7.57 -27.74
N LYS A 69 -18.30 -8.51 -27.93
CA LYS A 69 -19.61 -8.27 -28.58
C LYS A 69 -20.69 -7.80 -27.62
N SER A 70 -20.47 -7.92 -26.31
CA SER A 70 -21.43 -7.49 -25.31
C SER A 70 -20.72 -6.89 -24.11
N ALA A 71 -21.33 -5.90 -23.48
CA ALA A 71 -20.94 -5.40 -22.16
C ALA A 71 -22.17 -5.31 -21.27
N LEU A 72 -22.01 -5.73 -20.02
CA LEU A 72 -22.99 -5.49 -18.97
C LEU A 72 -22.53 -4.27 -18.18
N GLU A 73 -23.35 -3.23 -18.14
CA GLU A 73 -23.10 -1.96 -17.47
C GLU A 73 -23.99 -1.84 -16.24
N TYR A 74 -23.46 -1.24 -15.19
CA TYR A 74 -24.22 -0.85 -14.01
C TYR A 74 -24.74 0.58 -14.21
N VAL A 75 -26.04 0.79 -13.95
CA VAL A 75 -26.69 2.11 -14.05
C VAL A 75 -26.94 2.68 -12.67
N SER A 76 -27.67 1.96 -11.82
CA SER A 76 -27.97 2.39 -10.45
C SER A 76 -28.48 1.24 -9.59
N TYR A 77 -28.52 1.42 -8.27
CA TYR A 77 -29.23 0.52 -7.36
C TYR A 77 -30.32 1.22 -6.55
N ARG A 78 -31.30 0.44 -6.13
CA ARG A 78 -32.39 0.85 -5.25
C ARG A 78 -32.59 -0.19 -4.15
N LEU A 79 -32.81 0.29 -2.95
CA LEU A 79 -33.29 -0.53 -1.84
C LEU A 79 -34.79 -0.38 -1.72
N GLU A 80 -35.50 -1.50 -1.75
CA GLU A 80 -36.92 -1.52 -1.47
C GLU A 80 -37.19 -1.37 0.03
N LYS A 81 -38.44 -1.12 0.39
CA LYS A 81 -38.82 -1.11 1.81
C LYS A 81 -38.70 -2.52 2.39
N PRO A 82 -38.26 -2.64 3.66
CA PRO A 82 -38.27 -3.93 4.33
C PRO A 82 -39.69 -4.49 4.41
N LYS A 83 -39.83 -5.80 4.23
CA LYS A 83 -41.13 -6.49 4.25
C LYS A 83 -41.78 -6.48 5.63
N PHE A 84 -40.96 -6.49 6.68
CA PHE A 84 -41.37 -6.55 8.08
C PHE A 84 -40.63 -5.48 8.87
N ASP A 85 -41.26 -5.03 9.96
CA ASP A 85 -40.60 -4.11 10.89
C ASP A 85 -39.65 -4.85 11.87
N VAL A 86 -38.94 -4.07 12.69
CA VAL A 86 -37.99 -4.58 13.68
C VAL A 86 -38.66 -5.50 14.71
N ARG A 87 -39.92 -5.25 15.09
CA ARG A 87 -40.63 -6.04 16.11
C ARG A 87 -41.11 -7.38 15.52
N GLU A 88 -41.65 -7.35 14.32
CA GLU A 88 -42.07 -8.53 13.57
C GLU A 88 -40.88 -9.44 13.27
N CYS A 89 -39.74 -8.90 12.84
CA CYS A 89 -38.54 -9.69 12.59
C CYS A 89 -38.07 -10.44 13.85
N ARG A 90 -38.12 -9.80 15.03
CA ARG A 90 -37.80 -10.43 16.32
C ARG A 90 -38.76 -11.57 16.67
N GLN A 91 -40.07 -11.34 16.53
CA GLN A 91 -41.09 -12.34 16.86
C GLN A 91 -41.09 -13.54 15.91
N ARG A 92 -40.90 -13.29 14.61
CA ARG A 92 -40.92 -14.33 13.57
C ARG A 92 -39.58 -15.08 13.43
N GLY A 93 -38.51 -14.60 14.06
CA GLY A 93 -37.20 -15.22 13.93
C GLY A 93 -36.54 -14.98 12.56
N VAL A 94 -36.91 -13.92 11.85
CA VAL A 94 -36.37 -13.59 10.51
C VAL A 94 -35.37 -12.43 10.56
N MET A 95 -34.64 -12.22 9.47
CA MET A 95 -33.72 -11.08 9.32
C MET A 95 -34.49 -9.79 9.09
N TYR A 96 -34.01 -8.67 9.65
CA TYR A 96 -34.49 -7.33 9.25
C TYR A 96 -33.67 -6.85 8.05
N SER A 97 -34.27 -6.90 6.87
CA SER A 97 -33.59 -6.70 5.58
C SER A 97 -34.48 -6.00 4.56
N ALA A 98 -33.83 -5.36 3.58
CA ALA A 98 -34.47 -4.75 2.42
C ALA A 98 -33.98 -5.42 1.12
N PRO A 99 -34.86 -5.74 0.16
CA PRO A 99 -34.47 -6.17 -1.17
C PRO A 99 -33.58 -5.14 -1.87
N LEU A 100 -32.44 -5.56 -2.40
CA LEU A 100 -31.55 -4.77 -3.25
C LEU A 100 -31.86 -5.08 -4.71
N ARG A 101 -32.36 -4.07 -5.43
CA ARG A 101 -32.55 -4.11 -6.87
C ARG A 101 -31.53 -3.23 -7.57
N VAL A 102 -31.05 -3.69 -8.71
CA VAL A 102 -30.02 -3.02 -9.49
C VAL A 102 -30.48 -2.92 -10.92
N ILE A 103 -30.40 -1.71 -11.48
CA ILE A 103 -30.66 -1.45 -12.88
C ILE A 103 -29.36 -1.71 -13.64
N LEU A 104 -29.40 -2.73 -14.49
CA LEU A 104 -28.28 -3.14 -15.33
C LEU A 104 -28.66 -2.94 -16.79
N LYS A 105 -27.66 -2.58 -17.60
CA LYS A 105 -27.80 -2.34 -19.03
C LYS A 105 -26.91 -3.30 -19.80
N LEU A 106 -27.51 -4.18 -20.58
CA LEU A 106 -26.80 -5.06 -21.50
C LEU A 106 -26.69 -4.37 -22.86
N VAL A 107 -25.47 -4.05 -23.25
CA VAL A 107 -25.13 -3.41 -24.52
C VAL A 107 -24.56 -4.48 -25.46
N HIS A 108 -25.18 -4.65 -26.63
CA HIS A 108 -24.65 -5.48 -27.72
C HIS A 108 -23.95 -4.58 -28.74
N TYR A 109 -22.71 -4.94 -29.07
CA TYR A 109 -21.90 -4.28 -30.08
C TYR A 109 -21.96 -5.05 -31.40
N GLU A 110 -22.10 -4.31 -32.50
CA GLU A 110 -21.85 -4.79 -33.85
C GLU A 110 -20.45 -4.33 -34.27
N LYS A 111 -19.63 -5.28 -34.74
CA LYS A 111 -18.35 -4.94 -35.35
C LYS A 111 -18.63 -4.53 -36.79
N ASP A 112 -18.33 -3.29 -37.10
CA ASP A 112 -18.30 -2.82 -38.47
C ASP A 112 -16.92 -3.18 -39.07
N ASP A 113 -16.90 -4.17 -39.96
CA ASP A 113 -15.68 -4.69 -40.58
C ASP A 113 -14.96 -3.62 -41.44
N THR A 114 -15.63 -2.52 -41.77
CA THR A 114 -15.08 -1.42 -42.59
C THR A 114 -14.40 -0.30 -41.80
N THR A 115 -14.82 -0.01 -40.57
CA THR A 115 -14.30 1.12 -39.77
C THR A 115 -13.58 0.70 -38.48
N GLY A 116 -13.68 -0.58 -38.08
CA GLY A 116 -13.11 -1.08 -36.82
C GLY A 116 -13.76 -0.51 -35.56
N GLY A 117 -14.79 0.33 -35.71
CA GLY A 117 -15.56 0.91 -34.62
C GLY A 117 -16.55 -0.10 -34.02
N LYS A 118 -16.75 -0.02 -32.70
CA LYS A 118 -17.82 -0.75 -32.00
C LYS A 118 -19.11 0.05 -32.11
N GLY A 119 -19.96 -0.26 -33.08
CA GLY A 119 -21.31 0.30 -33.17
C GLY A 119 -22.22 -0.34 -32.13
N VAL A 120 -23.05 0.45 -31.43
CA VAL A 120 -24.05 -0.10 -30.50
C VAL A 120 -25.24 -0.62 -31.31
N LYS A 121 -25.48 -1.92 -31.27
CA LYS A 121 -26.59 -2.58 -31.97
C LYS A 121 -27.88 -2.53 -31.18
N GLU A 122 -27.81 -2.95 -29.93
CA GLU A 122 -28.97 -3.11 -29.08
C GLU A 122 -28.59 -2.81 -27.63
N VAL A 123 -29.51 -2.18 -26.92
CA VAL A 123 -29.39 -1.86 -25.51
C VAL A 123 -30.63 -2.39 -24.81
N LYS A 124 -30.43 -3.30 -23.84
CA LYS A 124 -31.51 -3.78 -22.96
C LYS A 124 -31.23 -3.35 -21.54
N GLU A 125 -32.09 -2.50 -21.00
CA GLU A 125 -32.05 -2.09 -19.60
C GLU A 125 -33.07 -2.90 -18.81
N GLN A 126 -32.64 -3.47 -17.68
CA GLN A 126 -33.51 -4.26 -16.82
C GLN A 126 -33.14 -4.08 -15.35
N GLU A 127 -34.18 -3.98 -14.52
CA GLU A 127 -34.02 -4.05 -13.06
C GLU A 127 -33.96 -5.52 -12.62
N VAL A 128 -32.88 -5.87 -11.92
CA VAL A 128 -32.60 -7.23 -11.44
C VAL A 128 -32.51 -7.22 -9.91
N TYR A 129 -33.14 -8.21 -9.27
CA TYR A 129 -33.01 -8.45 -7.84
C TYR A 129 -31.70 -9.20 -7.54
N LEU A 130 -30.83 -8.64 -6.69
CA LEU A 130 -29.52 -9.21 -6.34
C LEU A 130 -29.43 -9.79 -4.93
N GLY A 131 -30.51 -9.73 -4.14
CA GLY A 131 -30.55 -10.28 -2.79
C GLY A 131 -31.15 -9.32 -1.77
N GLU A 132 -31.12 -9.71 -0.50
CA GLU A 132 -31.58 -8.85 0.60
C GLU A 132 -30.39 -8.28 1.39
N MET A 133 -30.43 -6.98 1.66
CA MET A 133 -29.45 -6.28 2.48
C MET A 133 -29.95 -6.17 3.93
N PRO A 134 -29.23 -6.69 4.93
CA PRO A 134 -29.59 -6.51 6.34
C PRO A 134 -29.54 -5.04 6.71
N LEU A 135 -30.61 -4.50 7.30
CA LEU A 135 -30.72 -3.10 7.70
C LEU A 135 -30.32 -2.89 9.16
N MET A 136 -29.71 -1.74 9.43
CA MET A 136 -29.35 -1.30 10.77
C MET A 136 -30.57 -0.67 11.47
N THR A 137 -30.81 -1.04 12.73
CA THR A 137 -31.83 -0.41 13.58
C THR A 137 -31.41 0.99 14.05
N GLU A 138 -32.33 1.74 14.67
CA GLU A 138 -32.03 3.06 15.23
C GLU A 138 -30.89 3.05 16.27
N ASN A 139 -30.71 1.92 16.94
CA ASN A 139 -29.72 1.69 18.01
C ASN A 139 -28.37 1.17 17.49
N GLY A 140 -28.17 1.05 16.18
CA GLY A 140 -26.93 0.54 15.61
C GLY A 140 -26.76 -0.98 15.70
N THR A 141 -27.85 -1.72 15.88
CA THR A 141 -27.90 -3.19 15.89
C THR A 141 -28.44 -3.73 14.57
N PHE A 142 -28.28 -5.03 14.33
CA PHE A 142 -28.90 -5.76 13.22
C PHE A 142 -29.73 -6.90 13.79
N ILE A 143 -30.89 -7.19 13.18
CA ILE A 143 -31.65 -8.38 13.53
C ILE A 143 -31.29 -9.49 12.56
N ILE A 144 -30.66 -10.54 13.09
CA ILE A 144 -30.24 -11.73 12.35
C ILE A 144 -30.95 -12.92 12.99
N ASN A 145 -31.84 -13.57 12.23
CA ASN A 145 -32.66 -14.70 12.70
C ASN A 145 -33.41 -14.36 14.01
N GLY A 146 -34.06 -13.19 14.06
CA GLY A 146 -34.78 -12.68 15.24
C GLY A 146 -33.93 -12.20 16.41
N THR A 147 -32.61 -12.42 16.38
CA THR A 147 -31.69 -11.99 17.44
C THR A 147 -30.97 -10.69 17.09
N GLU A 148 -30.81 -9.81 18.06
CA GLU A 148 -30.00 -8.60 17.86
C GLU A 148 -28.51 -8.91 17.89
N ARG A 149 -27.79 -8.38 16.91
CA ARG A 149 -26.35 -8.50 16.76
C ARG A 149 -25.73 -7.14 16.52
N VAL A 150 -24.47 -7.00 16.92
CA VAL A 150 -23.66 -5.80 16.68
C VAL A 150 -22.42 -6.21 15.91
N ILE A 151 -22.03 -5.40 14.94
CA ILE A 151 -20.77 -5.58 14.21
C ILE A 151 -19.70 -4.76 14.93
N VAL A 152 -18.65 -5.42 15.42
CA VAL A 152 -17.55 -4.77 16.13
C VAL A 152 -16.56 -4.18 15.13
N SER A 153 -16.15 -2.93 15.34
CA SER A 153 -15.12 -2.30 14.51
C SER A 153 -13.79 -3.05 14.64
N GLN A 154 -13.25 -3.46 13.49
CA GLN A 154 -11.99 -4.19 13.45
C GLN A 154 -10.79 -3.23 13.38
N LEU A 155 -9.77 -3.48 14.20
CA LEU A 155 -8.47 -2.84 14.08
C LEU A 155 -7.52 -3.79 13.33
N HIS A 156 -7.04 -3.37 12.16
CA HIS A 156 -6.07 -4.09 11.36
C HIS A 156 -4.98 -3.13 10.85
N ARG A 157 -3.86 -3.67 10.38
CA ARG A 157 -2.78 -2.85 9.81
C ARG A 157 -3.27 -2.19 8.52
N SER A 158 -2.99 -0.90 8.37
CA SER A 158 -3.28 -0.19 7.14
C SER A 158 -2.46 -0.79 5.98
N PRO A 159 -2.98 -0.73 4.74
CA PRO A 159 -2.17 -0.97 3.56
C PRO A 159 -0.97 -0.02 3.51
N GLY A 160 0.15 -0.49 2.99
CA GLY A 160 1.38 0.30 2.88
C GLY A 160 2.64 -0.53 3.01
N VAL A 161 3.78 0.16 3.13
CA VAL A 161 5.10 -0.45 3.32
C VAL A 161 5.54 -0.27 4.77
N PHE A 162 5.92 -1.38 5.39
CA PHE A 162 6.36 -1.43 6.78
C PHE A 162 7.79 -1.92 6.85
N PHE A 163 8.65 -1.15 7.51
CA PHE A 163 10.03 -1.54 7.80
C PHE A 163 10.14 -1.95 9.26
N ALA A 164 10.78 -3.08 9.54
CA ALA A 164 11.06 -3.53 10.89
C ALA A 164 12.38 -4.30 10.96
N HIS A 165 12.78 -4.65 12.17
CA HIS A 165 13.88 -5.57 12.41
C HIS A 165 13.51 -6.57 13.51
N ASP A 166 14.20 -7.72 13.53
CA ASP A 166 13.97 -8.81 14.48
C ASP A 166 14.46 -8.51 15.91
N ASN A 167 15.12 -7.35 16.12
CA ASN A 167 15.81 -6.98 17.36
C ASN A 167 16.93 -7.97 17.75
N GLY A 168 17.56 -8.61 16.76
CA GLY A 168 18.68 -9.55 16.98
C GLY A 168 18.24 -10.88 17.62
N LYS A 169 16.94 -11.18 17.60
CA LYS A 169 16.38 -12.40 18.20
C LYS A 169 16.49 -13.62 17.31
N THR A 170 16.58 -13.45 15.98
CA THR A 170 16.51 -14.56 15.02
C THR A 170 17.86 -15.25 14.83
N HIS A 171 18.98 -14.53 14.94
CA HIS A 171 20.30 -15.09 14.73
C HIS A 171 21.18 -14.96 15.98
N ALA A 172 21.91 -16.02 16.33
CA ALA A 172 22.72 -16.09 17.55
C ALA A 172 23.84 -15.03 17.63
N SER A 173 24.26 -14.47 16.50
CA SER A 173 25.24 -13.36 16.49
C SER A 173 24.69 -12.04 17.02
N GLY A 174 23.37 -11.95 17.27
CA GLY A 174 22.71 -10.70 17.67
C GLY A 174 22.61 -9.66 16.56
N LYS A 175 22.98 -10.02 15.32
CA LYS A 175 22.87 -9.13 14.15
C LYS A 175 21.40 -8.80 13.90
N LEU A 176 21.10 -7.51 13.74
CA LEU A 176 19.77 -7.05 13.39
C LEU A 176 19.44 -7.46 11.96
N LEU A 177 18.36 -8.22 11.77
CA LEU A 177 17.84 -8.56 10.45
C LEU A 177 16.68 -7.63 10.12
N PHE A 178 16.89 -6.78 9.12
CA PHE A 178 15.87 -5.86 8.63
C PHE A 178 14.92 -6.56 7.66
N ASN A 179 13.66 -6.14 7.66
CA ASN A 179 12.67 -6.55 6.69
C ASN A 179 11.81 -5.37 6.22
N ALA A 180 11.29 -5.49 5.01
CA ALA A 180 10.33 -4.57 4.42
C ALA A 180 9.11 -5.37 3.96
N ARG A 181 7.92 -5.02 4.43
CA ARG A 181 6.67 -5.71 4.13
C ARG A 181 5.72 -4.77 3.40
N VAL A 182 5.28 -5.16 2.21
CA VAL A 182 4.25 -4.49 1.44
C VAL A 182 2.92 -5.19 1.70
N ILE A 183 2.01 -4.48 2.37
CA ILE A 183 0.64 -4.94 2.65
C ILE A 183 -0.31 -4.24 1.68
N PRO A 184 -0.87 -4.94 0.68
CA PRO A 184 -1.87 -4.34 -0.20
C PRO A 184 -3.23 -4.27 0.50
N TYR A 185 -4.13 -3.44 -0.02
CA TYR A 185 -5.53 -3.44 0.41
C TYR A 185 -6.25 -4.73 -0.02
N ARG A 186 -5.94 -5.23 -1.22
CA ARG A 186 -6.37 -6.53 -1.75
C ARG A 186 -5.23 -7.17 -2.52
N GLY A 187 -5.04 -8.48 -2.35
CA GLY A 187 -4.03 -9.25 -3.07
C GLY A 187 -2.91 -9.79 -2.17
N SER A 188 -1.86 -10.29 -2.82
CA SER A 188 -0.76 -10.99 -2.17
C SER A 188 0.19 -10.06 -1.43
N TRP A 189 0.67 -10.50 -0.28
CA TRP A 189 1.67 -9.77 0.51
C TRP A 189 3.07 -10.01 -0.05
N LEU A 190 3.90 -8.97 -0.04
CA LEU A 190 5.29 -9.05 -0.48
C LEU A 190 6.23 -8.70 0.67
N ASP A 191 7.02 -9.69 1.11
CA ASP A 191 7.94 -9.54 2.24
C ASP A 191 9.39 -9.64 1.73
N PHE A 192 10.17 -8.57 1.90
CA PHE A 192 11.62 -8.56 1.71
C PHE A 192 12.32 -8.72 3.06
N GLU A 193 13.34 -9.56 3.13
CA GLU A 193 14.08 -9.81 4.37
C GLU A 193 15.57 -10.02 4.10
N PHE A 194 16.41 -9.51 5.01
CA PHE A 194 17.83 -9.82 5.05
C PHE A 194 18.09 -11.15 5.75
N ASP A 195 19.04 -11.90 5.22
CA ASP A 195 19.62 -13.07 5.85
C ASP A 195 20.86 -12.70 6.69
N PRO A 196 21.32 -13.53 7.65
CA PRO A 196 22.54 -13.26 8.40
C PRO A 196 23.79 -13.02 7.54
N LYS A 197 23.79 -13.55 6.31
CA LYS A 197 24.83 -13.38 5.28
C LYS A 197 24.66 -12.11 4.42
N ASP A 198 23.79 -11.17 4.81
CA ASP A 198 23.47 -9.93 4.06
C ASP A 198 22.90 -10.15 2.66
N LEU A 199 22.36 -11.34 2.40
CA LEU A 199 21.63 -11.64 1.19
C LEU A 199 20.17 -11.18 1.33
N VAL A 200 19.66 -10.51 0.30
CA VAL A 200 18.27 -10.05 0.25
C VAL A 200 17.38 -11.10 -0.37
N PHE A 201 16.33 -11.46 0.34
CA PHE A 201 15.35 -12.42 -0.10
C PHE A 201 13.95 -11.83 -0.11
N VAL A 202 13.06 -12.49 -0.85
CA VAL A 202 11.66 -12.15 -0.94
C VAL A 202 10.78 -13.38 -0.69
N ARG A 203 9.62 -13.14 -0.08
CA ARG A 203 8.54 -14.11 0.10
C ARG A 203 7.24 -13.49 -0.38
N ILE A 204 6.50 -14.25 -1.19
CA ILE A 204 5.14 -13.90 -1.62
C ILE A 204 4.18 -14.70 -0.75
N ASP A 205 3.22 -14.03 -0.11
CA ASP A 205 2.24 -14.65 0.81
C ASP A 205 2.86 -15.54 1.89
N ARG A 206 4.02 -15.12 2.42
CA ARG A 206 4.80 -15.86 3.43
C ARG A 206 5.14 -17.31 3.03
N ARG A 207 5.20 -17.59 1.72
CA ARG A 207 5.63 -18.89 1.17
C ARG A 207 7.16 -19.02 1.18
N ARG A 208 7.70 -19.83 0.26
CA ARG A 208 9.14 -20.09 0.13
C ARG A 208 9.96 -18.81 -0.07
N LYS A 209 11.16 -18.83 0.50
CA LYS A 209 12.18 -17.78 0.38
C LYS A 209 12.85 -17.87 -1.00
N LEU A 210 12.87 -16.77 -1.74
CA LEU A 210 13.50 -16.65 -3.06
C LEU A 210 14.48 -15.48 -3.05
N PRO A 211 15.60 -15.52 -3.79
CA PRO A 211 16.46 -14.35 -3.96
C PRO A 211 15.65 -13.16 -4.50
N ALA A 212 15.83 -11.97 -3.92
CA ALA A 212 15.06 -10.78 -4.31
C ALA A 212 15.27 -10.40 -5.79
N THR A 213 16.44 -10.72 -6.34
CA THR A 213 16.79 -10.50 -7.76
C THR A 213 15.88 -11.27 -8.73
N ILE A 214 15.23 -12.37 -8.30
CA ILE A 214 14.27 -13.10 -9.15
C ILE A 214 13.08 -12.21 -9.52
N ILE A 215 12.61 -11.35 -8.60
CA ILE A 215 11.52 -10.42 -8.90
C ILE A 215 11.96 -9.42 -9.96
N LEU A 216 13.14 -8.84 -9.81
CA LEU A 216 13.66 -7.86 -10.77
C LEU A 216 13.84 -8.49 -12.16
N ARG A 217 14.38 -9.71 -12.23
CA ARG A 217 14.46 -10.46 -13.48
C ARG A 217 13.09 -10.77 -14.07
N SER A 218 12.09 -11.08 -13.25
CA SER A 218 10.72 -11.31 -13.71
C SER A 218 10.03 -10.04 -14.23
N LEU A 219 10.48 -8.86 -13.80
CA LEU A 219 10.04 -7.56 -14.33
C LEU A 219 10.74 -7.19 -15.65
N GLY A 220 11.65 -8.03 -16.14
CA GLY A 220 12.36 -7.84 -17.41
C GLY A 220 13.76 -7.26 -17.27
N TYR A 221 14.25 -7.00 -16.05
CA TYR A 221 15.59 -6.43 -15.87
C TYR A 221 16.70 -7.47 -16.04
N THR A 222 17.74 -7.05 -16.76
CA THR A 222 18.99 -7.79 -16.94
C THR A 222 19.89 -7.68 -15.71
N GLY A 223 20.96 -8.48 -15.66
CA GLY A 223 21.92 -8.42 -14.55
C GLY A 223 22.61 -7.06 -14.45
N GLU A 224 22.97 -6.47 -15.59
CA GLU A 224 23.64 -5.17 -15.68
C GLU A 224 22.73 -4.04 -15.19
N GLU A 225 21.48 -4.01 -15.63
CA GLU A 225 20.50 -3.00 -15.18
C GLU A 225 20.23 -3.10 -13.68
N ILE A 226 20.16 -4.32 -13.13
CA ILE A 226 20.01 -4.51 -11.68
C ILE A 226 21.23 -3.95 -10.95
N LEU A 227 22.45 -4.18 -11.43
CA LEU A 227 23.64 -3.64 -10.80
C LEU A 227 23.64 -2.10 -10.85
N ASP A 228 23.30 -1.51 -12.00
CA ASP A 228 23.23 -0.06 -12.19
C ASP A 228 22.18 0.63 -11.29
N MET A 229 21.07 -0.06 -10.96
CA MET A 229 20.05 0.47 -10.05
C MET A 229 20.52 0.59 -8.59
N PHE A 230 21.36 -0.34 -8.12
CA PHE A 230 21.72 -0.44 -6.69
C PHE A 230 23.14 -0.02 -6.39
N PHE A 231 24.03 0.03 -7.39
CA PHE A 231 25.44 0.29 -7.21
C PHE A 231 25.92 1.45 -8.07
N ASP A 232 26.75 2.27 -7.45
CA ASP A 232 27.60 3.22 -8.12
C ASP A 232 28.76 2.48 -8.80
N THR A 233 28.98 2.74 -10.10
CA THR A 233 30.10 2.12 -10.85
C THR A 233 31.38 2.97 -10.77
N ASP A 234 32.53 2.30 -10.81
CA ASP A 234 33.86 2.91 -10.93
C ASP A 234 34.39 2.70 -12.36
N THR A 235 34.90 3.76 -12.98
CA THR A 235 35.42 3.69 -14.35
C THR A 235 36.95 3.55 -14.34
N PHE A 236 37.45 2.50 -14.98
CA PHE A 236 38.89 2.26 -15.17
C PHE A 236 39.28 2.49 -16.63
N THR A 237 40.39 3.19 -16.85
CA THR A 237 40.97 3.42 -18.18
C THR A 237 42.36 2.80 -18.26
N PHE A 238 42.58 1.94 -19.24
CA PHE A 238 43.86 1.30 -19.49
C PHE A 238 44.67 2.16 -20.48
N ARG A 239 45.85 2.64 -20.05
CA ARG A 239 46.80 3.40 -20.89
C ARG A 239 48.17 2.71 -20.86
N GLY A 240 48.43 1.85 -21.85
CA GLY A 240 49.64 1.04 -21.89
C GLY A 240 49.70 0.13 -20.67
N ASN A 241 50.78 0.22 -19.88
CA ASN A 241 50.96 -0.58 -18.66
C ASN A 241 50.39 0.08 -17.38
N LYS A 242 49.58 1.13 -17.53
CA LYS A 242 49.01 1.89 -16.41
C LYS A 242 47.49 1.79 -16.38
N ILE A 243 46.95 1.51 -15.20
CA ILE A 243 45.51 1.49 -14.94
C ILE A 243 45.14 2.78 -14.21
N LEU A 244 44.21 3.55 -14.78
CA LEU A 244 43.74 4.81 -14.22
C LEU A 244 42.30 4.65 -13.76
N LEU A 245 42.06 4.78 -12.46
CA LEU A 245 40.74 4.88 -11.86
C LEU A 245 40.24 6.33 -11.95
N LYS A 246 39.01 6.54 -12.43
CA LYS A 246 38.32 7.82 -12.30
C LYS A 246 37.96 8.04 -10.82
N LEU A 247 38.72 8.92 -10.16
CA LEU A 247 38.68 9.07 -8.71
C LEU A 247 37.49 9.93 -8.27
N VAL A 248 36.70 9.41 -7.34
CA VAL A 248 35.75 10.17 -6.52
C VAL A 248 36.29 10.17 -5.08
N PRO A 249 36.99 11.23 -4.63
CA PRO A 249 37.70 11.23 -3.34
C PRO A 249 36.82 10.88 -2.12
N ALA A 250 35.53 11.23 -2.18
CA ALA A 250 34.58 10.93 -1.11
C ALA A 250 34.34 9.42 -0.89
N ARG A 251 34.46 8.59 -1.94
CA ARG A 251 34.23 7.13 -1.86
C ARG A 251 35.30 6.42 -1.03
N LEU A 252 36.54 6.91 -1.06
CA LEU A 252 37.67 6.35 -0.30
C LEU A 252 37.60 6.61 1.22
N ARG A 253 36.57 7.32 1.70
CA ARG A 253 36.52 7.77 3.10
C ARG A 253 36.41 6.60 4.06
N GLY A 254 37.40 6.47 4.94
CA GLY A 254 37.37 5.47 6.00
C GLY A 254 37.84 4.09 5.57
N GLU A 255 38.17 3.91 4.28
CA GLU A 255 38.87 2.73 3.76
C GLU A 255 40.36 2.75 4.12
N GLU A 256 41.01 1.60 4.03
CA GLU A 256 42.46 1.46 4.20
C GLU A 256 43.14 1.53 2.83
N ALA A 257 44.19 2.35 2.71
CA ALA A 257 44.91 2.51 1.46
C ALA A 257 45.74 1.24 1.15
N MET A 258 45.43 0.54 0.06
CA MET A 258 46.19 -0.66 -0.34
C MET A 258 47.58 -0.35 -0.90
N PHE A 259 47.80 0.88 -1.36
CA PHE A 259 49.05 1.36 -1.95
C PHE A 259 49.24 2.85 -1.66
N ASP A 260 50.44 3.36 -1.94
CA ASP A 260 50.78 4.78 -1.76
C ASP A 260 49.99 5.67 -2.71
N ILE A 261 49.16 6.56 -2.16
CA ILE A 261 48.39 7.53 -2.94
C ILE A 261 49.19 8.84 -3.03
N LYS A 262 49.63 9.18 -4.24
CA LYS A 262 50.42 10.38 -4.53
C LYS A 262 49.59 11.45 -5.27
N SER A 263 49.93 12.72 -5.03
CA SER A 263 49.44 13.88 -5.77
C SER A 263 49.94 13.85 -7.22
N PRO A 264 49.31 14.57 -8.18
CA PRO A 264 49.86 14.74 -9.53
C PRO A 264 51.29 15.31 -9.53
N ASP A 265 51.63 16.10 -8.51
CA ASP A 265 52.96 16.70 -8.31
C ASP A 265 53.99 15.73 -7.70
N GLY A 266 53.59 14.50 -7.37
CA GLY A 266 54.46 13.47 -6.79
C GLY A 266 54.45 13.39 -5.26
N ASP A 267 53.81 14.35 -4.58
CA ASP A 267 53.72 14.37 -3.12
C ASP A 267 52.88 13.22 -2.55
N LEU A 268 53.39 12.52 -1.55
CA LEU A 268 52.66 11.45 -0.87
C LEU A 268 51.51 12.00 -0.03
N ILE A 269 50.27 11.63 -0.36
CA ILE A 269 49.07 12.04 0.37
C ILE A 269 48.73 11.02 1.46
N VAL A 270 48.75 9.73 1.10
CA VAL A 270 48.45 8.61 2.01
C VAL A 270 49.46 7.50 1.77
N GLU A 271 50.11 7.04 2.83
CA GLU A 271 50.96 5.83 2.84
C GLU A 271 50.09 4.56 2.79
N ALA A 272 50.58 3.51 2.15
CA ALA A 272 49.96 2.19 2.17
C ALA A 272 49.73 1.68 3.62
N GLY A 273 48.61 0.99 3.85
CA GLY A 273 48.17 0.47 5.15
C GLY A 273 47.58 1.53 6.10
N ARG A 274 47.52 2.81 5.71
CA ARG A 274 46.88 3.85 6.53
C ARG A 274 45.43 4.08 6.14
N ARG A 275 44.58 4.31 7.15
CA ARG A 275 43.18 4.68 6.96
C ARG A 275 43.04 6.07 6.34
N ILE A 276 42.22 6.17 5.30
CA ILE A 276 41.98 7.41 4.58
C ILE A 276 41.03 8.29 5.40
N THR A 277 41.56 9.41 5.90
CA THR A 277 40.82 10.35 6.75
C THR A 277 40.23 11.50 5.93
N ALA A 278 39.32 12.27 6.54
CA ALA A 278 38.77 13.48 5.94
C ALA A 278 39.86 14.53 5.57
N ARG A 279 41.01 14.51 6.25
CA ARG A 279 42.15 15.40 5.91
C ARG A 279 42.79 14.99 4.59
N HIS A 280 42.92 13.69 4.33
CA HIS A 280 43.48 13.17 3.08
C HIS A 280 42.56 13.48 1.90
N ILE A 281 41.24 13.31 2.08
CA ILE A 281 40.23 13.65 1.05
C ILE A 281 40.32 15.13 0.67
N LYS A 282 40.36 16.04 1.66
CA LYS A 282 40.52 17.47 1.39
C LYS A 282 41.81 17.81 0.65
N LYS A 283 42.90 17.06 0.88
CA LYS A 283 44.16 17.22 0.12
C LYS A 283 44.00 16.75 -1.33
N MET A 284 43.34 15.61 -1.56
CA MET A 284 43.07 15.10 -2.92
C MET A 284 42.17 16.04 -3.72
N GLU A 285 41.14 16.60 -3.08
CA GLU A 285 40.24 17.59 -3.69
C GLU A 285 40.97 18.90 -4.01
N LYS A 286 41.79 19.41 -3.08
CA LYS A 286 42.61 20.62 -3.32
C LYS A 286 43.65 20.43 -4.42
N ALA A 287 44.21 19.24 -4.55
CA ALA A 287 45.13 18.87 -5.62
C ALA A 287 44.42 18.63 -6.98
N GLY A 288 43.09 18.73 -7.04
CA GLY A 288 42.33 18.56 -8.28
C GLY A 288 42.41 17.16 -8.87
N MET A 289 42.63 16.13 -8.04
CA MET A 289 42.81 14.75 -8.49
C MET A 289 41.53 14.19 -9.10
N LYS A 290 41.54 13.96 -10.43
CA LYS A 290 40.43 13.33 -11.17
C LYS A 290 40.70 11.87 -11.53
N THR A 291 41.96 11.48 -11.58
CA THR A 291 42.39 10.12 -11.90
C THR A 291 43.44 9.66 -10.91
N LEU A 292 43.37 8.39 -10.52
CA LEU A 292 44.33 7.73 -9.64
C LEU A 292 44.95 6.55 -10.38
N GLU A 293 46.28 6.48 -10.41
CA GLU A 293 46.99 5.29 -10.90
C GLU A 293 46.87 4.18 -9.85
N VAL A 294 46.35 3.03 -10.25
CA VAL A 294 46.11 1.87 -9.36
C VAL A 294 46.90 0.65 -9.86
N PRO A 295 47.43 -0.19 -8.96
CA PRO A 295 48.09 -1.43 -9.34
C PRO A 295 47.09 -2.47 -9.86
N GLU A 296 47.57 -3.47 -10.60
CA GLU A 296 46.73 -4.57 -11.13
C GLU A 296 46.01 -5.33 -10.01
N ASP A 297 46.68 -5.56 -8.88
CA ASP A 297 46.11 -6.24 -7.71
C ASP A 297 44.86 -5.55 -7.16
N PHE A 298 44.70 -4.24 -7.39
CA PHE A 298 43.53 -3.48 -6.94
C PHE A 298 42.25 -3.87 -7.70
N LEU A 299 42.38 -4.45 -8.91
CA LEU A 299 41.24 -4.88 -9.71
C LEU A 299 40.71 -6.26 -9.29
N LEU A 300 41.55 -7.14 -8.73
CA LEU A 300 41.22 -8.56 -8.50
C LEU A 300 40.06 -8.80 -7.53
N ALA A 301 39.73 -7.83 -6.67
CA ALA A 301 38.67 -7.95 -5.68
C ALA A 301 37.36 -7.23 -6.07
N ARG A 302 37.26 -6.72 -7.30
CA ARG A 302 36.12 -5.91 -7.77
C ARG A 302 35.36 -6.64 -8.88
N VAL A 303 34.03 -6.50 -8.86
CA VAL A 303 33.07 -7.08 -9.82
C VAL A 303 32.31 -5.95 -10.48
#